data_AF-A0A143ZED9-F1
#
_entry.id   AF-A0A143ZED9-F1
#
_cell.length_a   1.000
_cell.length_b   1.000
_cell.length_c   1.000
_cell.angle_alpha   90.00
_cell.angle_beta   90.00
_cell.angle_gamma   90.00
#
_symmetry.space_group_name_H-M   'P 1'
#
loop_
_entity.id
_entity.type
_entity.pdbx_description
1 polymer ?
#
loop_
_entity_poly.entity_id
_entity_poly.type
_entity_poly.pdbx_seq_one_letter_code
_entity_poly.pdbx_strand_id
1 'polypeptide(L)'
;MTVSLTFDVTGIQPDIGAPAEDRLISGDPEFRTRNIEEAPGGIYAGIWEATPGKWRIVYEEWEYFHILSGHSVVTSEDGQTFDLKTGDSLILRPGFKGTWEVLETTRKDYVIRV
;
A
#
# COMPACT_ATOMS: atom_id res chain seq x y z
N MET A 1 -29.11 1.21 7.66
CA MET A 1 -27.72 1.67 7.48
C MET A 1 -26.88 0.88 8.45
N THR A 2 -25.93 0.11 7.96
CA THR A 2 -24.99 -0.60 8.84
C THR A 2 -23.96 0.42 9.31
N VAL A 3 -23.68 0.45 10.60
CA VAL A 3 -22.73 1.39 11.24
C VAL A 3 -21.39 0.74 11.56
N SER A 4 -21.19 -0.48 11.04
CA SER A 4 -19.99 -1.29 11.22
C SER A 4 -19.81 -2.25 10.05
N LEU A 5 -18.56 -2.63 9.78
CA LEU A 5 -18.21 -3.64 8.80
C LEU A 5 -17.25 -4.64 9.43
N THR A 6 -17.37 -5.90 9.07
CA THR A 6 -16.31 -6.88 9.33
C THR A 6 -15.22 -6.65 8.31
N PHE A 7 -13.96 -6.63 8.76
CA PHE A 7 -12.82 -6.52 7.87
C PHE A 7 -12.53 -7.87 7.20
N ASP A 8 -13.31 -8.21 6.17
CA ASP A 8 -13.24 -9.46 5.43
C ASP A 8 -13.23 -9.18 3.93
N VAL A 9 -12.23 -9.73 3.24
CA VAL A 9 -12.07 -9.60 1.78
C VAL A 9 -12.72 -10.74 1.00
N THR A 10 -13.35 -11.69 1.68
CA THR A 10 -13.98 -12.86 1.05
C THR A 10 -15.04 -12.41 0.05
N GLY A 11 -14.90 -12.83 -1.21
CA GLY A 11 -15.81 -12.46 -2.30
C GLY A 11 -15.53 -11.10 -2.95
N ILE A 12 -14.57 -10.33 -2.44
CA ILE A 12 -14.13 -9.08 -3.07
C ILE A 12 -13.10 -9.41 -4.16
N GLN A 13 -13.44 -9.10 -5.41
CA GLN A 13 -12.49 -9.21 -6.52
C GLN A 13 -11.42 -8.11 -6.39
N PRO A 14 -10.13 -8.44 -6.57
CA PRO A 14 -9.10 -7.43 -6.54
C PRO A 14 -9.16 -6.55 -7.79
N ASP A 15 -9.00 -5.25 -7.60
CA ASP A 15 -8.55 -4.36 -8.67
C ASP A 15 -7.06 -4.62 -8.95
N ILE A 16 -6.72 -4.77 -10.22
CA ILE A 16 -5.37 -5.11 -10.66
C ILE A 16 -4.69 -3.85 -11.19
N GLY A 17 -3.51 -3.55 -10.65
CA GLY A 17 -2.73 -2.39 -11.02
C GLY A 17 -1.25 -2.69 -11.15
N ALA A 18 -0.49 -1.64 -11.42
CA ALA A 18 0.97 -1.64 -11.44
C ALA A 18 1.45 -0.20 -11.17
N PRO A 19 2.73 0.01 -10.83
CA PRO A 19 3.29 1.36 -10.82
C PRO A 19 3.14 2.01 -12.21
N ALA A 20 2.97 3.32 -12.23
CA ALA A 20 3.07 4.08 -13.48
C ALA A 20 4.45 3.86 -14.12
N GLU A 21 4.50 3.72 -15.45
CA GLU A 21 5.72 3.39 -16.19
C GLU A 21 6.87 4.37 -15.92
N ASP A 22 6.57 5.66 -15.75
CA ASP A 22 7.54 6.71 -15.44
C ASP A 22 8.08 6.66 -13.99
N ARG A 23 7.40 5.93 -13.11
CA ARG A 23 7.81 5.72 -11.71
C ARG A 23 8.57 4.40 -11.53
N LEU A 24 8.41 3.43 -12.42
CA LEU A 24 9.06 2.12 -12.32
C LEU A 24 10.59 2.28 -12.35
N ILE A 25 11.28 1.56 -11.46
CA ILE A 25 12.75 1.53 -11.37
C ILE A 25 13.27 0.14 -11.79
N SER A 26 12.66 -0.93 -11.29
CA SER A 26 13.03 -2.31 -11.64
C SER A 26 11.92 -3.31 -11.35
N GLY A 27 11.99 -4.47 -12.00
CA GLY A 27 11.01 -5.55 -11.88
C GLY A 27 9.77 -5.34 -12.75
N ASP A 28 8.76 -6.16 -12.51
CA ASP A 28 7.43 -6.12 -13.14
C ASP A 28 6.36 -6.35 -12.07
N PRO A 29 6.19 -5.41 -11.12
CA PRO A 29 5.29 -5.60 -9.99
C PRO A 29 3.82 -5.45 -10.41
N GLU A 30 3.02 -6.45 -10.04
CA GLU A 30 1.56 -6.45 -10.13
C GLU A 30 0.98 -6.09 -8.75
N PHE A 31 0.03 -5.16 -8.71
CA PHE A 31 -0.72 -4.78 -7.53
C PHE A 31 -2.09 -5.44 -7.52
N ARG A 32 -2.55 -5.80 -6.33
CA ARG A 32 -3.91 -6.30 -6.10
C ARG A 32 -4.52 -5.57 -4.92
N THR A 33 -5.57 -4.81 -5.19
CA THR A 33 -6.26 -4.01 -4.17
C THR A 33 -7.67 -4.53 -3.96
N ARG A 34 -8.05 -4.83 -2.72
CA ARG A 34 -9.42 -5.18 -2.32
C ARG A 34 -9.92 -4.13 -1.33
N ASN A 35 -10.70 -3.17 -1.80
CA ASN A 35 -11.38 -2.19 -0.95
C ASN A 35 -12.52 -2.88 -0.18
N ILE A 36 -12.47 -2.82 1.15
CA ILE A 36 -13.55 -3.24 2.03
C ILE A 36 -14.50 -2.06 2.30
N GLU A 37 -13.95 -0.85 2.42
CA GLU A 37 -14.71 0.38 2.64
C GLU A 37 -14.26 1.48 1.68
N GLU A 38 -15.24 2.18 1.12
CA GLU A 38 -15.08 3.42 0.37
C GLU A 38 -16.09 4.44 0.91
N ALA A 39 -15.69 5.17 1.97
CA ALA A 39 -16.58 6.04 2.72
C ALA A 39 -16.59 7.48 2.17
N PRO A 40 -17.69 8.23 2.34
CA PRO A 40 -17.73 9.65 2.07
C PRO A 40 -16.62 10.43 2.78
N GLY A 41 -16.09 11.46 2.13
CA GLY A 41 -15.00 12.27 2.67
C GLY A 41 -13.60 11.72 2.41
N GLY A 42 -13.48 10.74 1.50
CA GLY A 42 -12.20 10.26 0.98
C GLY A 42 -11.54 9.20 1.86
N ILE A 43 -12.32 8.39 2.59
CA ILE A 43 -11.78 7.32 3.42
C ILE A 43 -11.84 6.00 2.64
N TYR A 44 -10.71 5.32 2.56
CA TYR A 44 -10.59 3.99 1.98
C TYR A 44 -9.96 3.05 2.99
N ALA A 45 -10.44 1.81 3.07
CA ALA A 45 -9.79 0.78 3.86
C ALA A 45 -9.89 -0.58 3.16
N GLY A 46 -8.82 -1.37 3.24
CA GLY A 46 -8.77 -2.61 2.50
C GLY A 46 -7.45 -3.37 2.62
N ILE A 47 -7.28 -4.34 1.73
CA ILE A 47 -6.05 -5.10 1.58
C ILE A 47 -5.38 -4.71 0.28
N TRP A 48 -4.08 -4.47 0.35
CA TRP A 48 -3.21 -4.30 -0.81
C TRP A 48 -2.12 -5.38 -0.81
N GLU A 49 -1.81 -5.90 -1.99
CA GLU A 49 -0.74 -6.86 -2.22
C GLU A 49 0.09 -6.41 -3.44
N ALA A 50 1.40 -6.62 -3.39
CA ALA A 50 2.28 -6.40 -4.54
C ALA A 50 3.33 -7.50 -4.68
N THR A 51 3.62 -7.89 -5.92
CA THR A 51 4.74 -8.76 -6.27
C THR A 51 6.07 -7.98 -6.30
N PRO A 52 7.23 -8.66 -6.33
CA PRO A 52 8.53 -8.01 -6.27
C PRO A 52 8.79 -6.99 -7.39
N GLY A 53 9.39 -5.86 -7.00
CA GLY A 53 9.70 -4.74 -7.89
C GLY A 53 10.02 -3.48 -7.11
N LYS A 54 10.49 -2.45 -7.79
CA LYS A 54 10.85 -1.16 -7.18
C LYS A 54 10.33 0.00 -8.02
N TRP A 55 9.74 0.99 -7.36
CA TRP A 55 9.22 2.18 -8.03
C TRP A 55 9.31 3.42 -7.14
N ARG A 56 9.18 4.59 -7.75
CA ARG A 56 9.06 5.89 -7.08
C ARG A 56 7.65 6.07 -6.54
N ILE A 57 7.56 6.54 -5.31
CA ILE A 57 6.30 6.87 -4.66
C ILE A 57 6.24 8.37 -4.36
N VAL A 58 5.06 8.95 -4.56
CA VAL A 58 4.71 10.33 -4.24
C VAL A 58 3.32 10.27 -3.63
N TYR A 59 3.25 10.58 -2.34
CA TYR A 59 2.02 10.52 -1.56
C TYR A 59 1.38 11.91 -1.51
N GLU A 60 0.15 12.02 -2.01
CA GLU A 60 -0.72 13.18 -1.85
C GLU A 60 -1.73 12.96 -0.72
N GLU A 61 -1.97 11.69 -0.41
CA GLU A 61 -2.84 11.14 0.60
C GLU A 61 -2.13 10.91 1.95
N TRP A 62 -2.94 10.73 2.99
CA TRP A 62 -2.48 10.18 4.27
C TRP A 62 -2.80 8.69 4.30
N GLU A 63 -1.80 7.85 4.56
CA GLU A 63 -1.96 6.38 4.63
C GLU A 63 -1.38 5.85 5.95
N TYR A 64 -2.17 5.05 6.65
CA TYR A 64 -1.67 4.06 7.61
C TYR A 64 -1.74 2.68 6.99
N PHE A 65 -0.73 1.85 7.20
CA PHE A 65 -0.79 0.44 6.83
C PHE A 65 -0.07 -0.46 7.84
N HIS A 66 -0.47 -1.73 7.85
CA HIS A 66 0.14 -2.81 8.63
C HIS A 66 0.49 -4.00 7.73
N ILE A 67 1.72 -4.50 7.84
CA ILE A 67 2.22 -5.59 7.01
C ILE A 67 1.74 -6.92 7.58
N LEU A 68 0.95 -7.64 6.78
CA LEU A 68 0.42 -8.97 7.11
C LEU A 68 1.38 -10.09 6.71
N SER A 69 2.14 -9.91 5.63
CA SER A 69 3.15 -10.84 5.16
C SER A 69 4.11 -10.20 4.16
N GLY A 70 5.29 -10.80 4.01
CA GLY A 70 6.30 -10.40 3.01
C GLY A 70 7.35 -9.45 3.56
N HIS A 71 8.09 -8.83 2.65
CA HIS A 71 9.19 -7.93 2.98
C HIS A 71 9.26 -6.80 1.95
N SER A 72 9.10 -5.57 2.44
CA SER A 72 9.24 -4.35 1.67
C SER A 72 10.26 -3.42 2.32
N VAL A 73 10.86 -2.55 1.51
CA VAL A 73 11.72 -1.46 1.95
C VAL A 73 11.17 -0.17 1.38
N VAL A 74 10.84 0.78 2.26
CA VAL A 74 10.49 2.14 1.87
C VAL A 74 11.65 3.05 2.19
N THR A 75 12.11 3.82 1.21
CA THR A 75 13.21 4.78 1.39
C THR A 75 12.71 6.17 1.01
N SER A 76 12.77 7.14 1.90
CA SER A 76 12.42 8.53 1.63
C SER A 76 13.49 9.25 0.81
N GLU A 77 13.13 10.38 0.22
CA GLU A 77 14.03 11.23 -0.59
C GLU A 77 15.25 11.75 0.19
N ASP A 78 15.14 11.90 1.52
CA ASP A 78 16.25 12.28 2.42
C ASP A 78 17.14 11.09 2.83
N GLY A 79 16.81 9.88 2.36
CA GLY A 79 17.60 8.66 2.57
C GLY A 79 17.21 7.85 3.82
N GLN A 80 16.24 8.29 4.63
CA GLN A 80 15.72 7.44 5.70
C GLN A 80 15.09 6.17 5.10
N THR A 81 15.40 5.02 5.68
CA THR A 81 14.92 3.72 5.21
C THR A 81 14.10 3.03 6.30
N PHE A 82 12.97 2.46 5.87
CA PHE A 82 12.05 1.67 6.67
C PHE A 82 12.06 0.25 6.10
N ASP A 83 12.68 -0.68 6.82
CA ASP A 83 12.66 -2.11 6.51
C ASP A 83 11.40 -2.72 7.15
N LEU A 84 10.45 -3.15 6.33
CA LEU A 84 9.09 -3.50 6.73
C LEU A 84 8.83 -4.99 6.49
N LYS A 85 8.55 -5.72 7.57
CA LYS A 85 8.22 -7.14 7.60
C LYS A 85 6.88 -7.37 8.29
N THR A 86 6.42 -8.62 8.32
CA THR A 86 5.20 -9.01 9.05
C THR A 86 5.15 -8.44 10.46
N GLY A 87 4.06 -7.73 10.76
CA GLY A 87 3.83 -7.08 12.05
C GLY A 87 4.25 -5.61 12.11
N ASP A 88 5.03 -5.12 11.14
CA ASP A 88 5.43 -3.72 11.08
C ASP A 88 4.29 -2.85 10.54
N SER A 89 4.27 -1.59 10.98
CA SER A 89 3.31 -0.59 10.52
C SER A 89 4.01 0.72 10.22
N LEU A 90 3.48 1.48 9.25
CA LEU A 90 4.01 2.79 8.91
C LEU A 90 2.86 3.75 8.60
N ILE A 91 3.13 5.03 8.83
CA ILE A 91 2.26 6.13 8.38
C ILE A 91 3.03 6.92 7.34
N LEU A 92 2.46 7.05 6.14
CA LEU A 92 2.91 7.95 5.09
C LEU A 92 1.95 9.13 5.04
N ARG A 93 2.50 10.34 4.96
CA ARG A 93 1.75 11.59 5.00
C ARG A 93 1.83 12.31 3.65
N PRO A 94 0.88 13.21 3.35
CA PRO A 94 0.96 14.06 2.18
C PRO A 94 2.31 14.76 2.09
N GLY A 95 2.93 14.70 0.92
CA GLY A 95 4.26 15.23 0.66
C GLY A 95 5.40 14.21 0.83
N PHE A 96 5.13 13.00 1.31
CA PHE A 96 6.16 11.94 1.33
C PHE A 96 6.57 11.58 -0.11
N LYS A 97 7.88 11.53 -0.35
CA LYS A 97 8.49 11.14 -1.62
C LYS A 97 9.62 10.17 -1.35
N GLY A 98 9.80 9.21 -2.25
CA GLY A 98 10.82 8.20 -2.09
C GLY A 98 10.67 7.04 -3.05
N THR A 99 11.13 5.86 -2.63
CA THR A 99 10.94 4.60 -3.34
C THR A 99 10.28 3.55 -2.46
N TRP A 100 9.42 2.74 -3.05
CA TRP A 100 8.96 1.49 -2.47
C TRP A 100 9.62 0.35 -3.23
N GLU A 101 10.25 -0.57 -2.50
CA GLU A 101 10.86 -1.79 -3.03
C GLU A 101 10.23 -2.99 -2.34
N VAL A 102 9.60 -3.86 -3.12
CA VAL A 102 9.06 -5.14 -2.66
C VAL A 102 10.12 -6.21 -2.95
N LEU A 103 10.68 -6.80 -1.89
CA LEU A 103 11.70 -7.84 -1.98
C LEU A 103 11.06 -9.23 -2.02
N GLU A 104 10.02 -9.41 -1.21
CA GLU A 104 9.15 -10.60 -1.19
C GLU A 104 7.71 -10.12 -1.28
N THR A 105 6.85 -10.87 -1.99
CA THR A 105 5.43 -10.50 -2.19
C THR A 105 4.82 -10.01 -0.89
N THR A 106 4.48 -8.73 -0.86
CA THR A 106 4.07 -8.02 0.35
C THR A 106 2.56 -7.88 0.34
N ARG A 107 1.93 -8.18 1.48
CA ARG A 107 0.51 -7.95 1.71
C ARG A 107 0.35 -7.07 2.94
N LYS A 108 -0.47 -6.02 2.83
CA LYS A 108 -0.79 -5.09 3.91
C LYS A 108 -2.29 -4.85 4.02
N ASP A 109 -2.77 -4.61 5.24
CA ASP A 109 -4.01 -3.85 5.41
C ASP A 109 -3.67 -2.36 5.44
N TYR A 110 -4.61 -1.53 5.00
CA TYR A 110 -4.43 -0.09 4.97
C TYR A 110 -5.71 0.65 5.33
N VAL A 111 -5.50 1.90 5.76
CA VAL A 111 -6.51 2.96 5.80
C VAL A 111 -5.90 4.20 5.16
N ILE A 112 -6.57 4.74 4.16
CA ILE A 112 -6.15 5.94 3.42
C ILE A 112 -7.20 7.04 3.60
N ARG A 113 -6.72 8.27 3.71
CA ARG A 113 -7.48 9.51 3.57
C ARG A 113 -6.94 10.28 2.36
N VAL A 114 -7.74 10.41 1.31
CA VAL A 114 -7.47 11.31 0.18
C VAL A 114 -8.05 12.71 0.41
#